data_AF-A0A378C1E7-F1
#
_entry.id   AF-A0A378C1E7-F1
#
_cell.length_a   1.000
_cell.length_b   1.000
_cell.length_c   1.000
_cell.angle_alpha   90.00
_cell.angle_beta   90.00
_cell.angle_gamma   90.00
#
_symmetry.space_group_name_H-M   'P 1'
#
loop_
_entity.id
_entity.type
_entity.pdbx_description
1 polymer ?
#
loop_
_entity_poly.entity_id
_entity_poly.type
_entity_poly.pdbx_seq_one_letter_code
_entity_poly.pdbx_strand_id
1 'polypeptide(L)'
;MAKTLYEKLFDAHVVYEAQNETPLLYIDRHLVHEVTSPQAFDGLRAHGRQVRQPGKTFATMDHNVSTQTKDINASGEMARIQMQELIKNCKEFGVELYDLNHPYQGIVHVMGPEQGVTLPGMTIVCGDSHTATHGAFGALAFGIGTSEVEHVLATQTLKQGRAKTMKIEVQGKAAPGITAKDIVLAIIGKTGSAGGTGHVVEFCGEAIRDLSMEGRMTLCNMAIEMGAKAGLVAPDETTFNYVRGRLHAPKGKDFDDAVAYWKTLKTDDGATFDTVVTLQAAEIAPQVTWGTNPGQVISVTDNIPDPASFSDPVERASAEKALAYMGLKSGIPLTEVAIDKVFIGSCTNSRIEDLRAAAEIAKGRKVAPGRPGAGGAGFWSGESAGGSGRSG
;
A
#
# COMPACT_ATOMS: atom_id res chain seq x y z
N MET A 1 -16.69 25.15 -9.42
CA MET A 1 -16.84 23.89 -10.18
C MET A 1 -16.78 22.75 -9.18
N ALA A 2 -17.62 21.73 -9.35
CA ALA A 2 -17.56 20.52 -8.53
C ALA A 2 -16.21 19.83 -8.73
N LYS A 3 -15.56 19.39 -7.65
CA LYS A 3 -14.23 18.77 -7.66
C LYS A 3 -14.27 17.36 -7.11
N THR A 4 -13.44 16.50 -7.68
CA THR A 4 -13.08 15.19 -7.12
C THR A 4 -12.29 15.35 -5.82
N LEU A 5 -12.22 14.30 -4.99
CA LEU A 5 -11.37 14.31 -3.81
C LEU A 5 -9.90 14.55 -4.19
N TYR A 6 -9.43 13.92 -5.28
CA TYR A 6 -8.08 14.14 -5.78
C TYR A 6 -7.79 15.60 -6.08
N GLU A 7 -8.68 16.28 -6.82
CA GLU A 7 -8.49 17.69 -7.17
C GLU A 7 -8.49 18.58 -5.94
N LYS A 8 -9.37 18.31 -4.96
CA LYS A 8 -9.38 19.05 -3.68
C LYS A 8 -8.06 18.89 -2.93
N LEU A 9 -7.55 17.67 -2.83
CA LEU A 9 -6.27 17.38 -2.18
C LEU A 9 -5.13 18.05 -2.94
N PHE A 10 -5.06 17.90 -4.26
CA PHE A 10 -3.99 18.51 -5.05
C PHE A 10 -3.99 20.03 -4.90
N ASP A 11 -5.14 20.69 -5.11
CA ASP A 11 -5.28 22.14 -5.08
C ASP A 11 -4.93 22.74 -3.70
N ALA A 12 -5.29 22.05 -2.62
CA ALA A 12 -4.97 22.50 -1.27
C ALA A 12 -3.46 22.51 -0.96
N HIS A 13 -2.64 21.78 -1.73
CA HIS A 13 -1.21 21.63 -1.47
C HIS A 13 -0.33 22.31 -2.51
N VAL A 14 -0.89 22.93 -3.56
CA VAL A 14 -0.09 23.73 -4.50
C VAL A 14 0.48 24.95 -3.77
N VAL A 15 1.81 25.03 -3.68
CA VAL A 15 2.52 26.18 -3.10
C VAL A 15 3.09 27.11 -4.16
N TYR A 16 3.33 26.60 -5.36
CA TYR A 16 3.77 27.39 -6.50
C TYR A 16 3.33 26.73 -7.81
N GLU A 17 2.73 27.51 -8.69
CA GLU A 17 2.33 27.10 -10.03
C GLU A 17 2.63 28.23 -11.01
N ALA A 18 3.44 27.93 -12.02
CA ALA A 18 3.77 28.85 -13.11
C ALA A 18 3.29 28.27 -14.44
N GLN A 19 3.00 29.15 -15.39
CA GLN A 19 2.53 28.74 -16.69
C GLN A 19 3.55 27.81 -17.38
N ASN A 20 3.08 26.66 -17.86
CA ASN A 20 3.90 25.61 -18.50
C ASN A 20 4.96 24.93 -17.61
N GLU A 21 4.89 25.11 -16.28
CA GLU A 21 5.72 24.36 -15.35
C GLU A 21 4.91 23.35 -14.55
N THR A 22 5.55 22.24 -14.16
CA THR A 22 4.99 21.29 -13.20
C THR A 22 4.76 22.00 -11.86
N PRO A 23 3.53 21.96 -11.30
CA PRO A 23 3.22 22.55 -10.00
C PRO A 23 4.14 22.00 -8.90
N LEU A 24 4.46 22.87 -7.94
CA LEU A 24 5.17 22.49 -6.73
C LEU A 24 4.13 22.25 -5.62
N LEU A 25 4.11 21.02 -5.10
CA LEU A 25 3.27 20.65 -3.97
C LEU A 25 4.05 20.74 -2.67
N TYR A 26 3.38 21.17 -1.61
CA TYR A 26 3.83 20.93 -0.25
C TYR A 26 3.66 19.46 0.11
N ILE A 27 4.58 18.93 0.92
CA ILE A 27 4.51 17.56 1.46
C ILE A 27 4.28 17.62 2.97
N ASP A 28 3.18 17.06 3.46
CA ASP A 28 2.87 17.10 4.91
C ASP A 28 3.68 16.11 5.72
N ARG A 29 3.92 14.92 5.17
CA ARG A 29 4.68 13.85 5.80
C ARG A 29 5.60 13.15 4.81
N HIS A 30 6.82 12.89 5.27
CA HIS A 30 7.79 12.10 4.54
C HIS A 30 8.13 10.86 5.38
N LEU A 31 7.96 9.69 4.80
CA LEU A 31 8.39 8.45 5.43
C LEU A 31 9.68 7.97 4.76
N VAL A 32 10.60 7.42 5.52
CA VAL A 32 11.87 6.90 5.00
C VAL A 32 12.22 5.56 5.64
N HIS A 33 12.99 4.76 4.91
CA HIS A 33 13.46 3.44 5.32
C HIS A 33 14.86 3.19 4.78
N GLU A 34 15.53 2.15 5.25
CA GLU A 34 16.97 1.94 5.09
C GLU A 34 17.42 1.64 3.65
N VAL A 35 16.51 1.29 2.74
CA VAL A 35 16.87 0.86 1.38
C VAL A 35 17.08 2.05 0.44
N THR A 36 16.19 3.05 0.48
CA THR A 36 16.13 4.10 -0.55
C THR A 36 16.58 5.48 -0.07
N SER A 37 16.67 5.68 1.26
CA SER A 37 17.06 6.96 1.85
C SER A 37 18.57 7.23 1.98
N PRO A 38 19.50 6.26 2.09
CA PRO A 38 20.91 6.56 2.35
C PRO A 38 21.53 7.56 1.37
N GLN A 39 21.31 7.35 0.06
CA GLN A 39 21.85 8.23 -0.99
C GLN A 39 21.26 9.64 -0.94
N ALA A 40 19.99 9.78 -0.52
CA ALA A 40 19.37 11.09 -0.37
C ALA A 40 20.04 11.91 0.74
N PHE A 41 20.37 11.28 1.88
CA PHE A 41 21.12 11.94 2.95
C PHE A 41 22.57 12.27 2.55
N ASP A 42 23.23 11.39 1.80
CA ASP A 42 24.55 11.68 1.23
C ASP A 42 24.50 12.90 0.29
N GLY A 43 23.46 13.01 -0.53
CA GLY A 43 23.21 14.17 -1.40
C GLY A 43 23.08 15.47 -0.62
N LEU A 44 22.34 15.47 0.49
CA LEU A 44 22.27 16.64 1.38
C LEU A 44 23.65 17.02 1.93
N ARG A 45 24.40 16.03 2.42
CA ARG A 45 25.73 16.24 3.00
C ARG A 45 26.69 16.82 1.98
N ALA A 46 26.72 16.27 0.76
CA ALA A 46 27.57 16.73 -0.33
C ALA A 46 27.29 18.19 -0.73
N HIS A 47 26.04 18.65 -0.59
CA HIS A 47 25.64 20.02 -0.90
C HIS A 47 25.58 20.95 0.32
N GLY A 48 25.99 20.49 1.51
CA GLY A 48 25.93 21.26 2.75
C GLY A 48 24.49 21.64 3.16
N ARG A 49 23.50 20.82 2.81
CA ARG A 49 22.08 21.05 3.13
C ARG A 49 21.68 20.32 4.41
N GLN A 50 20.68 20.85 5.08
CA GLN A 50 20.01 20.21 6.22
C GLN A 50 18.65 19.68 5.80
N VAL A 51 18.08 18.78 6.60
CA VAL A 51 16.67 18.39 6.46
C VAL A 51 15.80 19.59 6.85
N ARG A 52 14.87 19.98 5.96
CA ARG A 52 14.06 21.19 6.09
C ARG A 52 13.04 21.13 7.23
N GLN A 53 12.40 19.98 7.40
CA GLN A 53 11.42 19.73 8.49
C GLN A 53 11.66 18.34 9.09
N PRO A 54 12.65 18.19 9.99
CA PRO A 54 12.94 16.88 10.60
C PRO A 54 11.72 16.30 11.34
N GLY A 55 10.94 17.14 12.03
CA GLY A 55 9.70 16.73 12.73
C GLY A 55 8.51 16.34 11.82
N LYS A 56 8.69 16.34 10.49
CA LYS A 56 7.72 15.82 9.51
C LYS A 56 8.23 14.60 8.75
N THR A 57 9.43 14.15 9.08
CA THR A 57 10.09 12.99 8.48
C THR A 57 10.18 11.88 9.51
N PHE A 58 9.67 10.70 9.19
CA PHE A 58 9.64 9.55 10.09
C PHE A 58 10.39 8.39 9.45
N ALA A 59 11.39 7.85 10.14
CA ALA A 59 12.18 6.72 9.68
C ALA A 59 11.80 5.43 10.42
N THR A 60 11.77 4.31 9.71
CA THR A 60 11.66 2.96 10.30
C THR A 60 12.63 2.02 9.59
N MET A 61 12.90 0.88 10.19
CA MET A 61 13.59 -0.23 9.53
C MET A 61 12.60 -1.35 9.26
N ASP A 62 12.44 -1.79 8.02
CA ASP A 62 11.46 -2.84 7.69
C ASP A 62 11.80 -3.77 6.52
N HIS A 63 12.70 -3.41 5.60
CA HIS A 63 13.02 -4.26 4.43
C HIS A 63 14.16 -5.24 4.69
N ASN A 64 15.11 -4.88 5.54
CA ASN A 64 16.35 -5.62 5.81
C ASN A 64 16.39 -6.28 7.19
N VAL A 65 15.28 -6.23 7.93
CA VAL A 65 15.18 -6.78 9.27
C VAL A 65 15.13 -8.31 9.20
N SER A 66 16.01 -8.98 9.95
CA SER A 66 16.02 -10.44 10.02
C SER A 66 14.74 -10.98 10.65
N THR A 67 14.18 -12.02 10.05
CA THR A 67 13.01 -12.75 10.58
C THR A 67 13.36 -13.64 11.78
N GLN A 68 14.64 -13.81 12.10
CA GLN A 68 15.11 -14.70 13.19
C GLN A 68 15.63 -13.93 14.41
N THR A 69 16.13 -12.71 14.22
CA THR A 69 16.80 -11.95 15.28
C THR A 69 16.72 -10.46 15.02
N LYS A 70 16.74 -9.68 16.11
CA LYS A 70 16.82 -8.21 16.08
C LYS A 70 18.26 -7.69 16.12
N ASP A 71 19.25 -8.56 16.06
CA ASP A 71 20.66 -8.16 16.00
C ASP A 71 21.06 -7.77 14.56
N ILE A 72 21.34 -6.49 14.36
CA ILE A 72 21.85 -5.95 13.09
C ILE A 72 23.10 -6.69 12.61
N ASN A 73 23.97 -7.14 13.53
CA ASN A 73 25.22 -7.82 13.16
C ASN A 73 25.01 -9.24 12.66
N ALA A 74 23.85 -9.83 12.91
CA ALA A 74 23.47 -11.14 12.39
C ALA A 74 22.84 -11.06 10.99
N SER A 75 22.67 -9.86 10.45
CA SER A 75 22.15 -9.64 9.09
C SER A 75 23.26 -9.75 8.04
N GLY A 76 22.88 -10.00 6.78
CA GLY A 76 23.83 -9.95 5.67
C GLY A 76 24.54 -8.59 5.56
N GLU A 77 25.74 -8.56 4.98
CA GLU A 77 26.60 -7.36 4.97
C GLU A 77 25.89 -6.11 4.44
N MET A 78 25.18 -6.22 3.32
CA MET A 78 24.45 -5.11 2.71
C MET A 78 23.31 -4.60 3.61
N ALA A 79 22.49 -5.51 4.14
CA ALA A 79 21.41 -5.20 5.08
C ALA A 79 21.94 -4.47 6.33
N ARG A 80 23.05 -4.95 6.88
CA ARG A 80 23.74 -4.33 8.02
C ARG A 80 24.18 -2.91 7.70
N ILE A 81 24.83 -2.68 6.55
CA ILE A 81 25.30 -1.36 6.12
C ILE A 81 24.13 -0.39 5.97
N GLN A 82 23.05 -0.80 5.30
CA GLN A 82 21.87 0.03 5.09
C GLN A 82 21.22 0.45 6.41
N MET A 83 21.01 -0.49 7.34
CA MET A 83 20.45 -0.18 8.66
C MET A 83 21.37 0.75 9.49
N GLN A 84 22.68 0.50 9.47
CA GLN A 84 23.65 1.36 10.18
C GLN A 84 23.72 2.77 9.60
N GLU A 85 23.65 2.90 8.28
CA GLU A 85 23.66 4.20 7.62
C GLU A 85 22.37 4.97 7.90
N LEU A 86 21.21 4.31 7.97
CA LEU A 86 19.96 4.94 8.41
C LEU A 86 20.07 5.48 9.85
N ILE A 87 20.63 4.70 10.79
CA ILE A 87 20.86 5.16 12.18
C ILE A 87 21.72 6.43 12.19
N LYS A 88 22.85 6.38 11.48
CA LYS A 88 23.80 7.48 11.40
C LYS A 88 23.14 8.73 10.80
N ASN A 89 22.45 8.58 9.68
CA ASN A 89 21.77 9.68 9.00
C ASN A 89 20.66 10.29 9.86
N CYS A 90 19.82 9.48 10.48
CA CYS A 90 18.74 10.00 11.33
C CYS A 90 19.31 10.80 12.51
N LYS A 91 20.38 10.30 13.14
CA LYS A 91 21.09 11.00 14.21
C LYS A 91 21.73 12.31 13.73
N GLU A 92 22.39 12.31 12.57
CA GLU A 92 23.07 13.47 12.00
C GLU A 92 22.09 14.59 11.63
N PHE A 93 20.96 14.24 11.02
CA PHE A 93 19.99 15.19 10.48
C PHE A 93 18.78 15.44 11.40
N GLY A 94 18.74 14.82 12.58
CA GLY A 94 17.69 15.00 13.58
C GLY A 94 16.33 14.41 13.18
N VAL A 95 16.32 13.35 12.37
CA VAL A 95 15.11 12.63 11.95
C VAL A 95 14.75 11.57 13.00
N GLU A 96 13.46 11.46 13.34
CA GLU A 96 12.97 10.44 14.27
C GLU A 96 13.08 9.05 13.64
N LEU A 97 13.73 8.12 14.35
CA LEU A 97 13.95 6.75 13.89
C LEU A 97 13.30 5.74 14.84
N TYR A 98 12.41 4.92 14.30
CA TYR A 98 11.92 3.69 14.92
C TYR A 98 12.85 2.53 14.57
N ASP A 99 13.96 2.44 15.30
CA ASP A 99 14.96 1.37 15.15
C ASP A 99 14.43 -0.01 15.58
N LEU A 100 15.22 -1.07 15.40
CA LEU A 100 14.81 -2.46 15.69
C LEU A 100 14.32 -2.73 17.11
N ASN A 101 14.74 -1.89 18.08
CA ASN A 101 14.39 -2.03 19.48
C ASN A 101 13.24 -1.10 19.89
N HIS A 102 12.84 -0.18 19.01
CA HIS A 102 11.74 0.73 19.25
C HIS A 102 10.40 -0.01 19.28
N PRO A 103 9.50 0.27 20.25
CA PRO A 103 8.21 -0.41 20.35
C PRO A 103 7.27 -0.15 19.17
N TYR A 104 7.50 0.92 18.41
CA TYR A 104 6.72 1.28 17.21
C TYR A 104 7.39 0.91 15.89
N GLN A 105 8.51 0.15 15.93
CA GLN A 105 9.12 -0.36 14.71
C GLN A 105 8.17 -1.35 14.03
N GLY A 106 8.02 -1.20 12.73
CA GLY A 106 7.21 -2.05 11.88
C GLY A 106 7.28 -1.58 10.43
N ILE A 107 6.52 -2.24 9.57
CA ILE A 107 6.40 -1.87 8.15
C ILE A 107 5.97 -0.42 8.03
N VAL A 108 6.65 0.36 7.20
CA VAL A 108 6.46 1.81 7.08
C VAL A 108 4.99 2.21 6.82
N HIS A 109 4.28 1.42 6.01
CA HIS A 109 2.86 1.62 5.67
C HIS A 109 1.86 1.08 6.70
N VAL A 110 2.33 0.38 7.72
CA VAL A 110 1.52 -0.08 8.87
C VAL A 110 1.77 0.85 10.07
N MET A 111 3.03 1.14 10.35
CA MET A 111 3.45 2.03 11.43
C MET A 111 2.84 3.43 11.29
N GLY A 112 2.91 4.04 10.10
CA GLY A 112 2.41 5.41 9.89
C GLY A 112 0.94 5.58 10.32
N PRO A 113 0.01 4.76 9.80
CA PRO A 113 -1.39 4.75 10.23
C PRO A 113 -1.58 4.44 11.71
N GLU A 114 -0.91 3.42 12.25
CA GLU A 114 -1.09 2.99 13.65
C GLU A 114 -0.68 4.05 14.67
N GLN A 115 0.29 4.90 14.32
CA GLN A 115 0.76 5.99 15.15
C GLN A 115 0.00 7.30 14.89
N GLY A 116 -0.88 7.36 13.87
CA GLY A 116 -1.59 8.58 13.47
C GLY A 116 -0.71 9.59 12.74
N VAL A 117 0.41 9.15 12.15
CA VAL A 117 1.22 9.96 11.23
C VAL A 117 0.43 10.24 9.95
N THR A 118 -0.39 9.27 9.55
CA THR A 118 -1.29 9.35 8.40
C THR A 118 -2.65 9.90 8.83
N LEU A 119 -2.99 11.10 8.36
CA LEU A 119 -4.27 11.74 8.63
C LEU A 119 -4.97 12.16 7.33
N PRO A 120 -6.32 12.27 7.33
CA PRO A 120 -7.04 12.73 6.16
C PRO A 120 -6.63 14.12 5.71
N GLY A 121 -6.59 14.32 4.39
CA GLY A 121 -6.25 15.60 3.80
C GLY A 121 -4.76 15.84 3.60
N MET A 122 -3.87 14.92 3.99
CA MET A 122 -2.42 15.10 3.86
C MET A 122 -1.89 14.73 2.49
N THR A 123 -0.72 15.27 2.15
CA THR A 123 0.21 14.74 1.15
C THR A 123 1.31 13.92 1.82
N ILE A 124 1.50 12.67 1.39
CA ILE A 124 2.45 11.74 2.02
C ILE A 124 3.30 11.05 0.97
N VAL A 125 4.62 11.07 1.16
CA VAL A 125 5.57 10.44 0.22
C VAL A 125 6.54 9.55 0.96
N CYS A 126 7.07 8.55 0.26
CA CYS A 126 8.14 7.66 0.73
C CYS A 126 8.89 7.12 -0.49
N GLY A 127 10.13 6.70 -0.29
CA GLY A 127 10.90 5.95 -1.29
C GLY A 127 10.37 4.53 -1.57
N ASP A 128 9.08 4.27 -1.35
CA ASP A 128 8.43 2.97 -1.49
C ASP A 128 7.16 3.11 -2.36
N SER A 129 6.96 2.20 -3.31
CA SER A 129 5.82 2.21 -4.23
C SER A 129 4.46 2.10 -3.54
N HIS A 130 4.40 1.36 -2.43
CA HIS A 130 3.15 1.04 -1.72
C HIS A 130 2.71 2.14 -0.76
N THR A 131 3.33 3.33 -0.84
CA THR A 131 2.88 4.56 -0.18
C THR A 131 1.42 4.90 -0.48
N ALA A 132 0.88 4.41 -1.61
CA ALA A 132 -0.52 4.48 -1.95
C ALA A 132 -1.46 3.97 -0.84
N THR A 133 -0.99 3.05 0.03
CA THR A 133 -1.72 2.57 1.24
C THR A 133 -2.38 3.68 2.04
N HIS A 134 -1.68 4.81 2.20
CA HIS A 134 -2.14 5.92 3.04
C HIS A 134 -3.34 6.67 2.47
N GLY A 135 -3.64 6.50 1.18
CA GLY A 135 -4.83 7.10 0.58
C GLY A 135 -6.14 6.47 1.03
N ALA A 136 -6.10 5.35 1.76
CA ALA A 136 -7.24 4.81 2.51
C ALA A 136 -7.82 5.80 3.54
N PHE A 137 -7.03 6.81 3.93
CA PHE A 137 -7.41 7.87 4.86
C PHE A 137 -7.90 9.14 4.14
N GLY A 138 -7.98 9.15 2.81
CA GLY A 138 -8.17 10.37 2.03
C GLY A 138 -6.95 11.28 2.02
N ALA A 139 -5.75 10.69 2.07
CA ALA A 139 -4.49 11.39 1.88
C ALA A 139 -3.96 11.17 0.45
N LEU A 140 -3.43 12.21 -0.19
CA LEU A 140 -2.75 12.07 -1.48
C LEU A 140 -1.35 11.49 -1.23
N ALA A 141 -1.23 10.17 -1.39
CA ALA A 141 -0.02 9.46 -1.01
C ALA A 141 0.54 8.60 -2.15
N PHE A 142 1.84 8.74 -2.43
CA PHE A 142 2.48 8.06 -3.55
C PHE A 142 3.99 7.88 -3.34
N GLY A 143 4.53 6.84 -3.96
CA GLY A 143 5.97 6.54 -3.94
C GLY A 143 6.78 7.53 -4.77
N ILE A 144 8.01 7.80 -4.34
CA ILE A 144 8.92 8.75 -5.00
C ILE A 144 10.31 8.14 -5.20
N GLY A 145 11.06 8.63 -6.18
CA GLY A 145 12.43 8.18 -6.41
C GLY A 145 13.44 8.77 -5.42
N THR A 146 14.63 8.18 -5.31
CA THR A 146 15.70 8.66 -4.39
C THR A 146 16.06 10.14 -4.57
N SER A 147 16.10 10.65 -5.81
CA SER A 147 16.36 12.07 -6.06
C SER A 147 15.22 12.97 -5.56
N GLU A 148 13.98 12.49 -5.61
CA GLU A 148 12.82 13.18 -5.05
C GLU A 148 12.84 13.10 -3.52
N VAL A 149 13.29 11.99 -2.92
CA VAL A 149 13.51 11.86 -1.47
C VAL A 149 14.47 12.95 -1.00
N GLU A 150 15.61 13.15 -1.67
CA GLU A 150 16.54 14.24 -1.36
C GLU A 150 15.84 15.61 -1.48
N HIS A 151 15.09 15.82 -2.55
CA HIS A 151 14.39 17.08 -2.78
C HIS A 151 13.37 17.41 -1.67
N VAL A 152 12.59 16.42 -1.24
CA VAL A 152 11.63 16.56 -0.14
C VAL A 152 12.38 16.83 1.17
N LEU A 153 13.45 16.09 1.46
CA LEU A 153 14.27 16.36 2.65
C LEU A 153 14.83 17.79 2.63
N ALA A 154 15.27 18.29 1.48
CA ALA A 154 15.87 19.62 1.36
C ALA A 154 14.85 20.78 1.39
N THR A 155 13.60 20.55 0.97
CA THR A 155 12.64 21.63 0.67
C THR A 155 11.27 21.49 1.33
N GLN A 156 10.88 20.29 1.75
CA GLN A 156 9.52 19.91 2.13
C GLN A 156 8.48 20.11 1.01
N THR A 157 8.94 20.11 -0.23
CA THR A 157 8.09 20.27 -1.42
C THR A 157 8.46 19.25 -2.48
N LEU A 158 7.60 19.07 -3.48
CA LEU A 158 7.87 18.19 -4.60
C LEU A 158 7.16 18.67 -5.86
N LYS A 159 7.86 18.70 -6.99
CA LYS A 159 7.24 18.99 -8.30
C LYS A 159 6.38 17.80 -8.71
N GLN A 160 5.09 18.01 -8.88
CA GLN A 160 4.16 16.95 -9.28
C GLN A 160 3.16 17.43 -10.32
N GLY A 161 3.10 16.70 -11.43
CA GLY A 161 2.09 16.94 -12.47
C GLY A 161 0.73 16.45 -12.01
N ARG A 162 -0.33 17.12 -12.49
CA ARG A 162 -1.70 16.65 -12.30
C ARG A 162 -1.91 15.33 -13.05
N ALA A 163 -2.43 14.33 -12.35
CA ALA A 163 -2.83 13.05 -12.92
C ALA A 163 -4.27 13.14 -13.43
N LYS A 164 -4.66 12.18 -14.27
CA LYS A 164 -6.07 11.99 -14.61
C LYS A 164 -6.85 11.41 -13.42
N THR A 165 -8.14 11.68 -13.38
CA THR A 165 -9.06 11.19 -12.35
C THR A 165 -9.71 9.88 -12.79
N MET A 166 -9.66 8.85 -11.95
CA MET A 166 -10.35 7.59 -12.22
C MET A 166 -11.27 7.25 -11.05
N LYS A 167 -12.53 6.97 -11.33
CA LYS A 167 -13.47 6.44 -10.33
C LYS A 167 -13.60 4.94 -10.51
N ILE A 168 -13.39 4.19 -9.44
CA ILE A 168 -13.73 2.76 -9.39
C ILE A 168 -14.86 2.58 -8.38
N GLU A 169 -16.05 2.27 -8.88
CA GLU A 169 -17.26 2.10 -8.09
C GLU A 169 -17.62 0.62 -7.95
N VAL A 170 -17.62 0.12 -6.71
CA VAL A 170 -18.02 -1.26 -6.38
C VAL A 170 -19.42 -1.22 -5.76
N GLN A 171 -20.43 -1.53 -6.58
CA GLN A 171 -21.84 -1.37 -6.25
C GLN A 171 -22.40 -2.57 -5.48
N GLY A 172 -23.27 -2.30 -4.51
CA GLY A 172 -23.89 -3.32 -3.67
C GLY A 172 -22.96 -3.90 -2.61
N LYS A 173 -23.42 -4.97 -1.96
CA LYS A 173 -22.70 -5.66 -0.88
C LYS A 173 -21.93 -6.86 -1.41
N ALA A 174 -20.71 -7.03 -0.90
CA ALA A 174 -19.92 -8.21 -1.16
C ALA A 174 -20.55 -9.45 -0.47
N ALA A 175 -20.41 -10.63 -1.07
CA ALA A 175 -20.89 -11.86 -0.47
C ALA A 175 -20.11 -12.20 0.82
N PRO A 176 -20.70 -12.98 1.75
CA PRO A 176 -19.99 -13.43 2.95
C PRO A 176 -18.68 -14.14 2.60
N GLY A 177 -17.59 -13.76 3.26
CA GLY A 177 -16.25 -14.32 3.03
C GLY A 177 -15.42 -13.59 1.96
N ILE A 178 -16.01 -12.65 1.22
CA ILE A 178 -15.28 -11.76 0.31
C ILE A 178 -14.60 -10.66 1.11
N THR A 179 -13.31 -10.47 0.87
CA THR A 179 -12.46 -9.52 1.58
C THR A 179 -12.05 -8.35 0.70
N ALA A 180 -11.39 -7.34 1.28
CA ALA A 180 -10.78 -6.26 0.51
C ALA A 180 -9.76 -6.77 -0.54
N LYS A 181 -9.07 -7.88 -0.24
CA LYS A 181 -8.12 -8.51 -1.16
C LYS A 181 -8.81 -9.02 -2.42
N ASP A 182 -9.96 -9.67 -2.25
CA ASP A 182 -10.74 -10.18 -3.37
C ASP A 182 -11.31 -9.03 -4.21
N ILE A 183 -11.80 -7.97 -3.57
CA ILE A 183 -12.31 -6.78 -4.25
C ILE A 183 -11.22 -6.14 -5.12
N VAL A 184 -10.04 -5.90 -4.56
CA VAL A 184 -8.96 -5.23 -5.31
C VAL A 184 -8.37 -6.13 -6.39
N LEU A 185 -8.28 -7.44 -6.16
CA LEU A 185 -7.89 -8.38 -7.22
C LEU A 185 -8.92 -8.44 -8.35
N ALA A 186 -10.22 -8.43 -8.05
CA ALA A 186 -11.26 -8.37 -9.08
C ALA A 186 -11.18 -7.07 -9.89
N ILE A 187 -10.88 -5.94 -9.23
CA ILE A 187 -10.61 -4.67 -9.91
C ILE A 187 -9.42 -4.81 -10.84
N ILE A 188 -8.27 -5.28 -10.34
CA ILE A 188 -7.03 -5.44 -11.12
C ILE A 188 -7.22 -6.43 -12.28
N GLY A 189 -7.94 -7.53 -12.07
CA GLY A 189 -8.28 -8.49 -13.12
C GLY A 189 -9.15 -7.87 -14.22
N LYS A 190 -10.06 -6.97 -13.86
CA LYS A 190 -10.92 -6.24 -14.82
C LYS A 190 -10.17 -5.15 -15.57
N THR A 191 -9.26 -4.43 -14.92
CA THR A 191 -8.55 -3.27 -15.49
C THR A 191 -7.21 -3.64 -16.13
N GLY A 192 -6.66 -4.80 -15.77
CA GLY A 192 -5.28 -5.17 -16.06
C GLY A 192 -4.26 -4.42 -15.18
N SER A 193 -3.00 -4.85 -15.28
CA SER A 193 -1.87 -4.30 -14.50
C SER A 193 -1.47 -2.87 -14.89
N ALA A 194 -1.99 -2.34 -16.00
CA ALA A 194 -1.72 -0.99 -16.48
C ALA A 194 -2.99 -0.10 -16.51
N GLY A 195 -4.14 -0.59 -16.07
CA GLY A 195 -5.43 0.09 -16.23
C GLY A 195 -5.55 1.44 -15.50
N GLY A 196 -4.76 1.66 -14.45
CA GLY A 196 -4.67 2.91 -13.69
C GLY A 196 -3.52 3.82 -14.13
N THR A 197 -2.73 3.46 -15.15
CA THR A 197 -1.54 4.24 -15.55
C THR A 197 -1.89 5.70 -15.82
N GLY A 198 -1.16 6.61 -15.18
CA GLY A 198 -1.38 8.06 -15.31
C GLY A 198 -2.59 8.61 -14.53
N HIS A 199 -3.27 7.78 -13.74
CA HIS A 199 -4.41 8.17 -12.94
C HIS A 199 -4.12 8.19 -11.44
N VAL A 200 -4.87 9.02 -10.73
CA VAL A 200 -5.19 8.82 -9.31
C VAL A 200 -6.59 8.22 -9.24
N VAL A 201 -6.71 7.11 -8.52
CA VAL A 201 -7.95 6.33 -8.43
C VAL A 201 -8.70 6.69 -7.16
N GLU A 202 -9.99 6.95 -7.27
CA GLU A 202 -10.92 7.05 -6.16
C GLU A 202 -11.81 5.80 -6.11
N PHE A 203 -11.67 5.02 -5.04
CA PHE A 203 -12.49 3.85 -4.79
C PHE A 203 -13.73 4.27 -4.00
N CYS A 204 -14.90 3.87 -4.50
CA CYS A 204 -16.18 4.20 -3.89
C CYS A 204 -17.21 3.08 -4.08
N GLY A 205 -18.41 3.28 -3.52
CA GLY A 205 -19.48 2.29 -3.54
C GLY A 205 -19.73 1.66 -2.17
N GLU A 206 -20.81 0.89 -2.08
CA GLU A 206 -21.29 0.32 -0.80
C GLU A 206 -20.28 -0.69 -0.25
N ALA A 207 -19.77 -1.60 -1.08
CA ALA A 207 -18.75 -2.56 -0.68
C ALA A 207 -17.47 -1.90 -0.12
N ILE A 208 -17.08 -0.74 -0.64
CA ILE A 208 -15.89 -0.01 -0.15
C ILE A 208 -16.18 0.68 1.19
N ARG A 209 -17.37 1.26 1.37
CA ARG A 209 -17.80 1.87 2.64
C ARG A 209 -17.88 0.85 3.76
N ASP A 210 -18.33 -0.37 3.45
CA ASP A 210 -18.47 -1.48 4.40
C ASP A 210 -17.12 -2.08 4.87
N LEU A 211 -15.99 -1.72 4.22
CA LEU A 211 -14.67 -2.17 4.66
C LEU A 211 -14.23 -1.50 5.97
N SER A 212 -13.48 -2.26 6.79
CA SER A 212 -12.65 -1.72 7.87
C SER A 212 -11.58 -0.75 7.32
N MET A 213 -10.92 0.00 8.20
CA MET A 213 -9.80 0.84 7.76
C MET A 213 -8.66 0.01 7.19
N GLU A 214 -8.42 -1.15 7.78
CA GLU A 214 -7.44 -2.13 7.38
C GLU A 214 -7.75 -2.71 6.00
N GLY A 215 -9.02 -3.03 5.71
CA GLY A 215 -9.47 -3.39 4.37
C GLY A 215 -9.30 -2.26 3.35
N ARG A 216 -9.60 -1.00 3.72
CA ARG A 216 -9.34 0.17 2.85
C ARG A 216 -7.85 0.35 2.58
N MET A 217 -6.99 0.10 3.57
CA MET A 217 -5.55 0.14 3.40
C MET A 217 -5.06 -0.96 2.45
N THR A 218 -5.60 -2.19 2.52
CA THR A 218 -5.32 -3.25 1.54
C THR A 218 -5.71 -2.83 0.12
N LEU A 219 -6.89 -2.24 -0.05
CA LEU A 219 -7.39 -1.74 -1.33
C LEU A 219 -6.47 -0.66 -1.92
N CYS A 220 -6.12 0.37 -1.14
CA CYS A 220 -5.27 1.47 -1.61
C CYS A 220 -3.81 1.05 -1.78
N ASN A 221 -3.29 0.13 -0.95
CA ASN A 221 -1.97 -0.46 -1.12
C ASN A 221 -1.84 -1.08 -2.51
N MET A 222 -2.87 -1.80 -2.95
CA MET A 222 -2.87 -2.52 -4.21
C MET A 222 -3.21 -1.67 -5.44
N ALA A 223 -3.35 -0.35 -5.30
CA ALA A 223 -3.61 0.53 -6.44
C ALA A 223 -2.43 0.57 -7.43
N ILE A 224 -1.20 0.39 -6.94
CA ILE A 224 0.00 0.42 -7.77
C ILE A 224 0.12 -0.81 -8.68
N GLU A 225 -0.49 -1.94 -8.32
CA GLU A 225 -0.53 -3.19 -9.08
C GLU A 225 -1.36 -3.08 -10.37
N MET A 226 -2.26 -2.10 -10.46
CA MET A 226 -2.90 -1.69 -11.72
C MET A 226 -2.23 -0.45 -12.36
N GLY A 227 -1.07 -0.03 -11.86
CA GLY A 227 -0.29 1.09 -12.40
C GLY A 227 -0.78 2.47 -11.99
N ALA A 228 -1.74 2.56 -11.06
CA ALA A 228 -2.20 3.85 -10.56
C ALA A 228 -1.12 4.56 -9.74
N LYS A 229 -1.09 5.89 -9.82
CA LYS A 229 -0.15 6.71 -9.04
C LYS A 229 -0.47 6.68 -7.55
N ALA A 230 -1.76 6.73 -7.23
CA ALA A 230 -2.29 6.67 -5.88
C ALA A 230 -3.72 6.13 -5.91
N GLY A 231 -4.17 5.57 -4.79
CA GLY A 231 -5.54 5.14 -4.56
C GLY A 231 -6.14 5.89 -3.37
N LEU A 232 -7.37 6.38 -3.48
CA LEU A 232 -8.06 7.20 -2.49
C LEU A 232 -9.36 6.55 -2.05
N VAL A 233 -9.65 6.62 -0.75
CA VAL A 233 -10.99 6.41 -0.20
C VAL A 233 -11.39 7.67 0.55
N ALA A 234 -12.61 8.17 0.31
CA ALA A 234 -13.09 9.34 1.04
C ALA A 234 -13.23 9.01 2.53
N PRO A 235 -12.64 9.83 3.43
CA PRO A 235 -12.70 9.60 4.87
C PRO A 235 -14.13 9.78 5.39
N ASP A 236 -14.51 8.89 6.30
CA ASP A 236 -15.80 8.87 6.98
C ASP A 236 -15.63 8.52 8.46
N GLU A 237 -16.74 8.23 9.14
CA GLU A 237 -16.75 7.85 10.55
C GLU A 237 -15.79 6.69 10.87
N THR A 238 -15.62 5.72 9.97
CA THR A 238 -14.66 4.60 10.14
C THR A 238 -13.23 5.13 10.21
N THR A 239 -12.88 6.07 9.32
CA THR A 239 -11.57 6.74 9.34
C THR A 239 -11.38 7.57 10.61
N PHE A 240 -12.37 8.37 10.99
CA PHE A 240 -12.26 9.25 12.17
C PHE A 240 -12.10 8.45 13.47
N ASN A 241 -12.85 7.36 13.60
CA ASN A 241 -12.76 6.49 14.77
C ASN A 241 -11.40 5.79 14.85
N TYR A 242 -10.83 5.37 13.72
CA TYR A 242 -9.52 4.73 13.69
C TYR A 242 -8.38 5.65 14.16
N VAL A 243 -8.40 6.91 13.72
CA VAL A 243 -7.35 7.89 14.05
C VAL A 243 -7.52 8.52 15.44
N ARG A 244 -8.70 8.41 16.05
CA ARG A 244 -8.97 8.99 17.37
C ARG A 244 -8.04 8.41 18.44
N GLY A 245 -7.35 9.29 19.16
CA GLY A 245 -6.47 8.90 20.28
C GLY A 245 -5.12 8.33 19.87
N ARG A 246 -4.80 8.27 18.56
CA ARG A 246 -3.46 7.90 18.10
C ARG A 246 -2.42 8.96 18.52
N LEU A 247 -1.15 8.54 18.60
CA LEU A 247 -0.06 9.34 19.15
C LEU A 247 0.06 10.71 18.49
N HIS A 248 0.04 10.73 17.15
CA HIS A 248 0.23 11.92 16.31
C HIS A 248 -1.09 12.54 15.81
N ALA A 249 -2.23 12.00 16.23
CA ALA A 249 -3.53 12.57 15.89
C ALA A 249 -3.85 13.80 16.77
N PRO A 250 -4.62 14.78 16.25
CA PRO A 250 -5.09 15.91 17.04
C PRO A 250 -5.93 15.43 18.24
N LYS A 251 -6.02 16.27 19.28
CA LYS A 251 -6.70 15.92 20.55
C LYS A 251 -7.69 17.00 20.95
N GLY A 252 -8.73 16.62 21.69
CA GLY A 252 -9.74 17.56 22.20
C GLY A 252 -10.38 18.38 21.07
N LYS A 253 -10.44 19.70 21.24
CA LYS A 253 -11.04 20.61 20.25
C LYS A 253 -10.39 20.51 18.87
N ASP A 254 -9.07 20.37 18.81
CA ASP A 254 -8.36 20.26 17.52
C ASP A 254 -8.80 19.01 16.76
N PHE A 255 -9.16 17.94 17.46
CA PHE A 255 -9.71 16.74 16.84
C PHE A 255 -11.10 16.99 16.27
N ASP A 256 -11.96 17.68 17.02
CA ASP A 256 -13.33 18.00 16.57
C ASP A 256 -13.31 18.93 15.35
N ASP A 257 -12.42 19.94 15.36
CA ASP A 257 -12.19 20.84 14.22
C ASP A 257 -11.63 20.07 13.01
N ALA A 258 -10.68 19.16 13.23
CA ALA A 258 -10.12 18.31 12.18
C ALA A 258 -11.20 17.41 11.57
N VAL A 259 -12.05 16.76 12.37
CA VAL A 259 -13.17 15.96 11.88
C VAL A 259 -14.16 16.81 11.06
N ALA A 260 -14.45 18.04 11.50
CA ALA A 260 -15.31 18.95 10.74
C ALA A 260 -14.73 19.26 9.36
N TYR A 261 -13.42 19.49 9.26
CA TYR A 261 -12.72 19.64 7.98
C TYR A 261 -12.71 18.33 7.18
N TRP A 262 -12.37 17.20 7.79
CA TRP A 262 -12.27 15.92 7.09
C TRP A 262 -13.59 15.46 6.47
N LYS A 263 -14.74 15.81 7.07
CA LYS A 263 -16.07 15.58 6.48
C LYS A 263 -16.30 16.31 5.15
N THR A 264 -15.50 17.33 4.85
CA THR A 264 -15.54 18.04 3.56
C THR A 264 -14.70 17.36 2.47
N LEU A 265 -13.81 16.43 2.87
CA LEU A 265 -12.91 15.69 1.99
C LEU A 265 -13.64 14.53 1.32
N LYS A 266 -14.54 14.85 0.40
CA LYS A 266 -15.19 13.90 -0.49
C LYS A 266 -15.40 14.54 -1.85
N THR A 267 -15.55 13.73 -2.89
CA THR A 267 -15.94 14.24 -4.20
C THR A 267 -17.27 15.02 -4.12
N ASP A 268 -17.33 16.17 -4.77
CA ASP A 268 -18.53 16.99 -4.87
C ASP A 268 -19.58 16.32 -5.77
N ASP A 269 -20.85 16.54 -5.45
CA ASP A 269 -21.95 16.15 -6.34
C ASP A 269 -21.79 16.84 -7.70
N GLY A 270 -21.83 16.05 -8.77
CA GLY A 270 -21.65 16.54 -10.14
C GLY A 270 -20.19 16.70 -10.60
N ALA A 271 -19.21 16.29 -9.80
CA ALA A 271 -17.81 16.20 -10.28
C ALA A 271 -17.69 15.14 -11.39
N THR A 272 -16.87 15.43 -12.39
CA THR A 272 -16.58 14.54 -13.52
C THR A 272 -15.26 13.81 -13.31
N PHE A 273 -15.19 12.55 -13.73
CA PHE A 273 -13.96 11.78 -13.76
C PHE A 273 -13.54 11.53 -15.21
N ASP A 274 -12.24 11.52 -15.48
CA ASP A 274 -11.71 11.18 -16.81
C ASP A 274 -12.03 9.74 -17.19
N THR A 275 -12.00 8.83 -16.20
CA THR A 275 -12.29 7.41 -16.37
C THR A 275 -13.22 6.91 -15.27
N VAL A 276 -14.20 6.06 -15.62
CA VAL A 276 -15.10 5.40 -14.66
C VAL A 276 -15.14 3.90 -14.93
N VAL A 277 -14.90 3.10 -13.88
CA VAL A 277 -15.03 1.64 -13.91
C VAL A 277 -16.02 1.23 -12.83
N THR A 278 -16.96 0.35 -13.18
CA THR A 278 -17.97 -0.15 -12.26
C THR A 278 -17.88 -1.67 -12.13
N LEU A 279 -17.98 -2.17 -10.90
CA LEU A 279 -18.08 -3.59 -10.58
C LEU A 279 -19.31 -3.83 -9.70
N GLN A 280 -19.92 -5.00 -9.81
CA GLN A 280 -20.97 -5.45 -8.90
C GLN A 280 -20.33 -6.30 -7.80
N ALA A 281 -20.47 -5.88 -6.55
CA ALA A 281 -19.86 -6.57 -5.41
C ALA A 281 -20.35 -8.02 -5.27
N ALA A 282 -21.60 -8.29 -5.65
CA ALA A 282 -22.21 -9.61 -5.60
C ALA A 282 -21.61 -10.61 -6.61
N GLU A 283 -20.92 -10.13 -7.65
CA GLU A 283 -20.25 -10.96 -8.66
C GLU A 283 -18.81 -11.31 -8.28
N ILE A 284 -18.27 -10.68 -7.23
CA ILE A 284 -16.90 -10.92 -6.78
C ILE A 284 -16.86 -12.23 -6.01
N ALA A 285 -16.19 -13.23 -6.58
CA ALA A 285 -15.82 -14.47 -5.91
C ALA A 285 -14.44 -14.33 -5.24
N PRO A 286 -14.00 -15.27 -4.37
CA PRO A 286 -12.64 -15.26 -3.86
C PRO A 286 -11.64 -15.32 -5.03
N GLN A 287 -10.62 -14.46 -4.99
CA GLN A 287 -9.71 -14.21 -6.11
C GLN A 287 -8.29 -14.70 -5.80
N VAL A 288 -7.54 -15.02 -6.86
CA VAL A 288 -6.10 -15.27 -6.79
C VAL A 288 -5.42 -14.75 -8.05
N THR A 289 -4.17 -14.33 -7.93
CA THR A 289 -3.29 -14.15 -9.09
C THR A 289 -2.58 -15.46 -9.42
N TRP A 290 -2.81 -16.03 -10.59
CA TRP A 290 -2.27 -17.35 -10.96
C TRP A 290 -0.90 -17.29 -11.65
N GLY A 291 -0.51 -16.12 -12.16
CA GLY A 291 0.70 -15.94 -12.98
C GLY A 291 1.77 -15.05 -12.35
N THR A 292 2.55 -14.38 -13.21
CA THR A 292 3.74 -13.60 -12.83
C THR A 292 3.51 -12.09 -12.83
N ASN A 293 2.31 -11.64 -13.19
CA ASN A 293 1.93 -10.24 -13.03
C ASN A 293 0.58 -10.12 -12.28
N PRO A 294 0.34 -9.02 -11.54
CA PRO A 294 -0.85 -8.87 -10.73
C PRO A 294 -2.17 -8.91 -11.50
N GLY A 295 -2.17 -8.58 -12.80
CA GLY A 295 -3.33 -8.61 -13.69
C GLY A 295 -3.83 -10.00 -14.05
N GLN A 296 -3.03 -11.05 -13.82
CA GLN A 296 -3.41 -12.43 -14.12
C GLN A 296 -4.26 -13.01 -12.98
N VAL A 297 -5.49 -12.49 -12.86
CA VAL A 297 -6.43 -12.83 -11.79
C VAL A 297 -7.50 -13.80 -12.29
N ILE A 298 -7.84 -14.79 -11.46
CA ILE A 298 -8.99 -15.68 -11.64
C ILE A 298 -9.68 -15.91 -10.29
N SER A 299 -10.92 -16.41 -10.31
CA SER A 299 -11.52 -16.95 -9.09
C SER A 299 -10.81 -18.24 -8.66
N VAL A 300 -10.81 -18.51 -7.36
CA VAL A 300 -10.26 -19.76 -6.80
C VAL A 300 -10.92 -21.03 -7.35
N THR A 301 -12.13 -20.93 -7.91
CA THR A 301 -12.88 -22.04 -8.51
C THR A 301 -12.70 -22.16 -10.02
N ASP A 302 -11.98 -21.23 -10.65
CA ASP A 302 -11.81 -21.21 -12.10
C ASP A 302 -10.74 -22.21 -12.55
N ASN A 303 -10.77 -22.51 -13.85
CA ASN A 303 -9.67 -23.20 -14.52
C ASN A 303 -8.55 -22.21 -14.84
N ILE A 304 -7.32 -22.69 -14.80
CA ILE A 304 -6.15 -21.92 -15.24
C ILE A 304 -6.33 -21.59 -16.74
N PRO A 305 -6.22 -20.31 -17.15
CA PRO A 305 -6.47 -19.91 -18.53
C PRO A 305 -5.58 -20.62 -19.54
N ASP A 306 -6.16 -20.98 -20.69
CA ASP A 306 -5.42 -21.43 -21.86
C ASP A 306 -4.87 -20.20 -22.60
N PRO A 307 -3.55 -20.09 -22.88
CA PRO A 307 -3.01 -19.00 -23.69
C PRO A 307 -3.73 -18.80 -25.02
N ALA A 308 -4.26 -19.88 -25.63
CA ALA A 308 -5.02 -19.80 -26.88
C ALA A 308 -6.35 -19.03 -26.73
N SER A 309 -6.87 -18.87 -25.50
CA SER A 309 -8.08 -18.10 -25.22
C SER A 309 -7.89 -16.57 -25.27
N PHE A 310 -6.64 -16.09 -25.17
CA PHE A 310 -6.34 -14.66 -25.26
C PHE A 310 -6.26 -14.20 -26.71
N SER A 311 -7.03 -13.16 -27.06
CA SER A 311 -7.02 -12.56 -28.40
C SER A 311 -5.80 -11.66 -28.65
N ASP A 312 -5.29 -11.00 -27.60
CA ASP A 312 -4.10 -10.16 -27.68
C ASP A 312 -2.82 -11.03 -27.72
N PRO A 313 -1.98 -10.92 -28.77
CA PRO A 313 -0.70 -11.63 -28.83
C PRO A 313 0.25 -11.35 -27.66
N VAL A 314 0.22 -10.15 -27.09
CA VAL A 314 1.06 -9.76 -25.94
C VAL A 314 0.58 -10.47 -24.68
N GLU A 315 -0.73 -10.49 -24.43
CA GLU A 315 -1.32 -11.21 -23.29
C GLU A 315 -1.10 -12.72 -23.42
N ARG A 316 -1.28 -13.27 -24.62
CA ARG A 316 -0.99 -14.68 -24.91
C ARG A 316 0.45 -15.04 -24.58
N ALA A 317 1.41 -14.26 -25.09
CA ALA A 317 2.84 -14.50 -24.81
C ALA A 317 3.17 -14.34 -23.32
N SER A 318 2.52 -13.40 -22.63
CA SER A 318 2.63 -13.25 -21.18
C SER A 318 2.07 -14.45 -20.42
N ALA A 319 0.92 -15.00 -20.85
CA ALA A 319 0.30 -16.18 -20.27
C ALA A 319 1.17 -17.43 -20.45
N GLU A 320 1.73 -17.65 -21.65
CA GLU A 320 2.66 -18.76 -21.93
C GLU A 320 3.89 -18.71 -21.01
N LYS A 321 4.50 -17.53 -20.88
CA LYS A 321 5.65 -17.32 -19.99
C LYS A 321 5.29 -17.53 -18.52
N ALA A 322 4.11 -17.06 -18.09
CA ALA A 322 3.64 -17.21 -16.73
C ALA A 322 3.42 -18.69 -16.38
N LEU A 323 2.74 -19.45 -17.26
CA LEU A 323 2.54 -20.89 -17.06
C LEU A 323 3.86 -21.66 -16.97
N ALA A 324 4.81 -21.34 -17.87
CA ALA A 324 6.12 -21.96 -17.86
C ALA A 324 6.92 -21.65 -16.58
N TYR A 325 6.90 -20.39 -16.13
CA TYR A 325 7.59 -19.97 -14.90
C TYR A 325 6.96 -20.57 -13.64
N MET A 326 5.63 -20.54 -13.54
CA MET A 326 4.89 -21.05 -12.39
C MET A 326 4.79 -22.58 -12.37
N GLY A 327 5.15 -23.26 -13.46
CA GLY A 327 5.02 -24.72 -13.59
C GLY A 327 3.55 -25.18 -13.65
N LEU A 328 2.66 -24.34 -14.16
CA LEU A 328 1.23 -24.59 -14.24
C LEU A 328 0.81 -25.18 -15.60
N LYS A 329 -0.26 -25.98 -15.59
CA LYS A 329 -0.90 -26.49 -16.81
C LYS A 329 -2.18 -25.69 -17.06
N SER A 330 -2.43 -25.31 -18.30
CA SER A 330 -3.70 -24.66 -18.68
C SER A 330 -4.87 -25.64 -18.64
N GLY A 331 -6.08 -25.11 -18.47
CA GLY A 331 -7.33 -25.85 -18.57
C GLY A 331 -7.69 -26.72 -17.36
N ILE A 332 -6.79 -26.87 -16.38
CA ILE A 332 -7.09 -27.60 -15.14
C ILE A 332 -7.70 -26.65 -14.10
N PRO A 333 -8.58 -27.14 -13.20
CA PRO A 333 -9.05 -26.38 -12.06
C PRO A 333 -7.89 -25.91 -11.18
N LEU A 334 -7.90 -24.66 -10.73
CA LEU A 334 -6.88 -24.16 -9.81
C LEU A 334 -6.81 -25.00 -8.52
N THR A 335 -7.93 -25.53 -8.06
CA THR A 335 -8.01 -26.39 -6.88
C THR A 335 -7.23 -27.70 -7.00
N GLU A 336 -6.79 -28.09 -8.20
CA GLU A 336 -5.90 -29.24 -8.43
C GLU A 336 -4.41 -28.89 -8.29
N VAL A 337 -4.06 -27.61 -8.21
CA VAL A 337 -2.68 -27.15 -8.00
C VAL A 337 -2.27 -27.44 -6.56
N ALA A 338 -1.15 -28.14 -6.40
CA ALA A 338 -0.59 -28.38 -5.08
C ALA A 338 0.13 -27.16 -4.53
N ILE A 339 -0.01 -26.96 -3.22
CA ILE A 339 0.58 -25.86 -2.49
C ILE A 339 1.68 -26.42 -1.59
N ASP A 340 2.91 -25.94 -1.78
CA ASP A 340 4.07 -26.36 -0.98
C ASP A 340 4.29 -25.45 0.24
N LYS A 341 4.00 -24.16 0.10
CA LYS A 341 4.21 -23.14 1.13
C LYS A 341 3.07 -22.13 1.13
N VAL A 342 2.73 -21.63 2.32
CA VAL A 342 1.74 -20.58 2.52
C VAL A 342 2.36 -19.54 3.44
N PHE A 343 2.33 -18.29 2.99
CA PHE A 343 2.79 -17.13 3.75
C PHE A 343 1.57 -16.27 4.10
N ILE A 344 1.48 -15.84 5.35
CA ILE A 344 0.43 -14.93 5.83
C ILE A 344 1.12 -13.71 6.42
N GLY A 345 0.80 -12.53 5.91
CA GLY A 345 1.48 -11.29 6.26
C GLY A 345 1.77 -10.42 5.04
N SER A 346 2.85 -9.62 5.13
CA SER A 346 3.28 -8.54 4.22
C SER A 346 2.72 -7.14 4.49
N CYS A 347 3.23 -6.13 3.79
CA CYS A 347 2.78 -4.75 3.89
C CYS A 347 1.31 -4.56 3.49
N THR A 348 0.76 -5.46 2.68
CA THR A 348 -0.62 -5.41 2.21
C THR A 348 -1.61 -5.94 3.25
N ASN A 349 -1.28 -7.07 3.91
CA ASN A 349 -2.17 -7.82 4.81
C ASN A 349 -1.39 -8.47 5.97
N SER A 350 -1.09 -7.72 7.03
CA SER A 350 -0.44 -8.23 8.25
C SER A 350 -1.03 -7.64 9.53
N ARG A 351 -2.21 -7.01 9.42
CA ARG A 351 -2.86 -6.35 10.55
C ARG A 351 -3.56 -7.39 11.42
N ILE A 352 -3.93 -6.99 12.63
CA ILE A 352 -4.53 -7.90 13.61
C ILE A 352 -5.81 -8.58 13.11
N GLU A 353 -6.61 -7.93 12.26
CA GLU A 353 -7.79 -8.54 11.66
C GLU A 353 -7.44 -9.64 10.65
N ASP A 354 -6.40 -9.45 9.84
CA ASP A 354 -5.90 -10.45 8.87
C ASP A 354 -5.45 -11.71 9.62
N LEU A 355 -4.65 -11.51 10.68
CA LEU A 355 -4.12 -12.62 11.49
C LEU A 355 -5.23 -13.36 12.24
N ARG A 356 -6.26 -12.65 12.74
CA ARG A 356 -7.43 -13.27 13.36
C ARG A 356 -8.25 -14.07 12.35
N ALA A 357 -8.48 -13.55 11.15
CA ALA A 357 -9.19 -14.27 10.10
C ALA A 357 -8.45 -15.56 9.71
N ALA A 358 -7.13 -15.49 9.54
CA ALA A 358 -6.29 -16.66 9.31
C ALA A 358 -6.35 -17.67 10.47
N ALA A 359 -6.28 -17.19 11.72
CA ALA A 359 -6.32 -18.04 12.90
C ALA A 359 -7.66 -18.79 13.05
N GLU A 360 -8.80 -18.14 12.77
CA GLU A 360 -10.11 -18.79 12.80
C GLU A 360 -10.22 -19.92 11.77
N ILE A 361 -9.64 -19.75 10.58
CA ILE A 361 -9.57 -20.81 9.56
C ILE A 361 -8.64 -21.94 9.99
N ALA A 362 -7.52 -21.62 10.64
CA ALA A 362 -6.53 -22.61 11.09
C ALA A 362 -6.96 -23.39 12.35
N LYS A 363 -7.89 -22.83 13.15
CA LYS A 363 -8.30 -23.39 14.44
C LYS A 363 -8.79 -24.84 14.31
N GLY A 364 -8.15 -25.73 15.05
CA GLY A 364 -8.46 -27.18 15.03
C GLY A 364 -7.99 -27.92 13.78
N ARG A 365 -7.28 -27.25 12.86
CA ARG A 365 -6.72 -27.84 11.64
C ARG A 365 -5.21 -27.96 11.74
N LYS A 366 -4.62 -28.80 10.89
CA LYS A 366 -3.17 -28.94 10.74
C LYS A 366 -2.77 -28.62 9.31
N VAL A 367 -1.57 -28.08 9.15
CA VAL A 367 -0.95 -27.92 7.83
C VAL A 367 -0.82 -29.29 7.19
N ALA A 368 -1.17 -29.40 5.91
CA ALA A 368 -1.02 -30.63 5.16
C ALA A 368 0.46 -31.06 5.12
N PRO A 369 0.76 -32.36 5.19
CA PRO A 369 2.14 -32.83 5.05
C PRO A 369 2.68 -32.42 3.67
N GLY A 370 3.89 -31.84 3.65
CA GLY A 370 4.56 -31.45 2.40
C GLY A 370 4.84 -32.65 1.50
N ARG A 371 4.98 -32.44 0.18
CA ARG A 371 5.28 -33.53 -0.76
C ARG A 371 6.69 -34.10 -0.52
N PRO A 372 6.86 -35.45 -0.52
CA PRO A 372 8.18 -36.06 -0.52
C PRO A 372 9.00 -35.61 -1.74
N GLY A 373 10.23 -35.14 -1.53
CA GLY A 373 11.16 -34.73 -2.59
C GLY A 373 11.32 -33.22 -2.81
N ALA A 374 10.49 -32.37 -2.18
CA ALA A 374 10.60 -30.91 -2.25
C ALA A 374 11.36 -30.26 -1.07
N GLY A 375 11.90 -31.06 -0.14
CA GLY A 375 12.74 -30.57 0.97
C GLY A 375 12.04 -29.66 1.99
N GLY A 376 10.73 -29.44 1.90
CA GLY A 376 9.97 -28.61 2.83
C GLY A 376 8.97 -29.43 3.64
N ALA A 377 9.13 -29.49 4.95
CA ALA A 377 7.96 -29.65 5.82
C ALA A 377 7.02 -28.49 5.52
N GLY A 378 5.71 -28.74 5.40
CA GLY A 378 4.71 -27.69 5.19
C GLY A 378 4.91 -26.60 6.24
N PHE A 379 5.47 -25.47 5.82
CA PHE A 379 5.90 -24.41 6.71
C PHE A 379 4.75 -23.41 6.79
N TRP A 380 4.24 -23.20 7.99
CA TRP A 380 3.39 -22.06 8.31
C TRP A 380 4.31 -21.00 8.89
N SER A 381 4.61 -19.94 8.13
CA SER A 381 5.19 -18.73 8.70
C SER A 381 4.09 -17.67 8.75
N GLY A 382 3.69 -17.34 9.98
CA GLY A 382 3.06 -16.04 10.23
C GLY A 382 4.17 -15.01 10.08
N GLU A 383 4.36 -14.50 8.87
CA GLU A 383 5.36 -13.48 8.57
C GLU A 383 4.74 -12.11 8.80
N SER A 384 4.62 -11.73 10.08
CA SER A 384 4.70 -10.32 10.41
C SER A 384 6.13 -9.85 10.09
N ALA A 385 6.35 -9.36 8.88
CA ALA A 385 7.51 -8.51 8.64
C ALA A 385 7.37 -7.32 9.61
N GLY A 386 8.26 -7.23 10.59
CA GLY A 386 8.26 -6.18 11.61
C GLY A 386 7.31 -6.44 12.79
N GLY A 387 7.91 -6.60 13.97
CA GLY A 387 7.24 -6.29 15.24
C GLY A 387 6.38 -7.40 15.84
N SER A 388 6.80 -7.88 17.01
CA SER A 388 6.04 -8.74 17.90
C SER A 388 4.63 -8.17 18.18
N GLY A 389 3.61 -8.69 17.50
CA GLY A 389 2.25 -8.62 17.97
C GLY A 389 2.17 -9.38 19.30
N ARG A 390 2.14 -8.65 20.42
CA ARG A 390 1.82 -9.23 21.73
C ARG A 390 0.39 -9.76 21.65
N SER A 391 0.25 -11.08 21.63
CA SER A 391 -0.96 -11.75 22.07
C SER A 391 -1.17 -11.45 23.56
N GLY A 392 -2.20 -10.66 23.85
CA GLY A 392 -2.85 -10.62 25.15
C GLY A 392 -4.09 -11.50 25.11
#